data_AF-A0A6A4NYH8-F1
#
_entry.id   AF-A0A6A4NYH8-F1
#
_cell.length_a   1.000
_cell.length_b   1.000
_cell.length_c   1.000
_cell.angle_alpha   90.00
_cell.angle_beta   90.00
_cell.angle_gamma   90.00
#
_symmetry.space_group_name_H-M   'P 1'
#
loop_
_entity.id
_entity.type
_entity.pdbx_description
1 polymer ?
#
loop_
_entity_poly.entity_id
_entity_poly.type
_entity_poly.pdbx_seq_one_letter_code
_entity_poly.pdbx_strand_id
1 'polypeptide(L)'
;MALRPIDNALPTTPNRPKKQPKIAIATQKQPPRTVNDETHVPVPSVDVTIDYISSDNLKPMLDPESKIQSLIEDLDSKNWIKVCESLNDVRRFALHHSSLLFPILGKIVLVVAKTMKNPRSALCKTSIMAASDIFNAFGDKLLDPSTSEAFDGLLIQLLLKASQDKRFVCEEAEKALSLMVGTLTPLPLLQKLRGYVSHSNLRVRAKAAVSLSKCVSKMGLEEMEEFGLKELIEVAADLVNDRLPDARDAARSISTCMYEALTKDEEQKMEVWQNFCQSKLPPIHAISILKIVKP
;
A
#
# COMPACT_ATOMS: atom_id res chain seq x y z
N MET A 1 48.89 -60.33 6.77
CA MET A 1 47.67 -60.21 5.93
C MET A 1 47.13 -58.78 6.04
N ALA A 2 46.09 -58.42 5.28
CA ALA A 2 45.48 -57.09 5.25
C ALA A 2 44.73 -56.77 6.58
N LEU A 3 44.23 -55.56 6.89
CA LEU A 3 43.69 -54.47 6.06
C LEU A 3 44.14 -53.06 6.53
N ARG A 4 43.86 -52.03 5.72
CA ARG A 4 44.01 -50.60 6.06
C ARG A 4 42.65 -49.94 6.40
N PRO A 5 42.62 -48.81 7.14
CA PRO A 5 41.39 -48.06 7.40
C PRO A 5 40.80 -47.37 6.15
N ILE A 6 39.58 -46.86 6.28
CA ILE A 6 38.81 -46.17 5.22
C ILE A 6 38.73 -44.67 5.53
N ASP A 7 39.15 -43.83 4.57
CA ASP A 7 38.89 -42.39 4.57
C ASP A 7 37.44 -42.07 4.14
N ASN A 8 36.88 -41.00 4.69
CA ASN A 8 35.65 -40.38 4.19
C ASN A 8 35.74 -38.85 4.35
N ALA A 9 36.01 -38.14 3.26
CA ALA A 9 36.12 -36.68 3.22
C ALA A 9 35.09 -36.07 2.25
N LEU A 10 34.58 -34.88 2.58
CA LEU A 10 33.55 -34.17 1.81
C LEU A 10 34.11 -33.50 0.54
N PRO A 11 33.49 -33.68 -0.64
CA PRO A 11 33.81 -32.89 -1.83
C PRO A 11 33.21 -31.48 -1.78
N THR A 12 33.99 -30.46 -2.15
CA THR A 12 33.53 -29.08 -2.35
C THR A 12 33.10 -28.83 -3.80
N THR A 13 32.04 -28.02 -4.00
CA THR A 13 31.51 -27.70 -5.34
C THR A 13 32.09 -26.40 -5.91
N PRO A 14 32.39 -26.31 -7.23
CA PRO A 14 33.15 -25.21 -7.82
C PRO A 14 32.34 -23.92 -8.12
N ASN A 15 33.08 -22.83 -8.34
CA ASN A 15 32.58 -21.48 -8.57
C ASN A 15 31.89 -21.27 -9.94
N ARG A 16 30.91 -20.35 -10.00
CA ARG A 16 30.16 -20.00 -11.23
C ARG A 16 30.70 -18.71 -11.88
N PRO A 17 30.98 -18.67 -13.20
CA PRO A 17 31.51 -17.46 -13.85
C PRO A 17 30.54 -16.27 -13.87
N LYS A 18 31.07 -15.06 -13.70
CA LYS A 18 30.37 -13.78 -13.88
C LYS A 18 30.32 -13.41 -15.36
N LYS A 19 29.18 -12.92 -15.88
CA LYS A 19 29.10 -12.32 -17.23
C LYS A 19 29.30 -10.80 -17.15
N GLN A 20 30.12 -10.26 -18.06
CA GLN A 20 30.28 -8.82 -18.26
C GLN A 20 29.26 -8.28 -19.29
N PRO A 21 28.90 -6.98 -19.24
CA PRO A 21 28.02 -6.37 -20.23
C PRO A 21 28.74 -6.17 -21.58
N LYS A 22 28.01 -6.31 -22.69
CA LYS A 22 28.50 -5.91 -24.03
C LYS A 22 27.86 -4.59 -24.45
N ILE A 23 28.71 -3.65 -24.84
CA ILE A 23 28.32 -2.44 -25.59
C ILE A 23 28.11 -2.85 -27.05
N ALA A 24 27.12 -2.26 -27.73
CA ALA A 24 26.90 -2.40 -29.16
C ALA A 24 27.00 -1.02 -29.84
N ILE A 25 27.64 -0.98 -31.01
CA ILE A 25 27.90 0.25 -31.78
C ILE A 25 26.94 0.31 -32.97
N ALA A 26 26.52 1.51 -33.35
CA ALA A 26 25.58 1.74 -34.45
C ALA A 26 26.23 1.62 -35.84
N THR A 27 25.47 1.14 -36.82
CA THR A 27 25.83 1.18 -38.24
C THR A 27 24.60 1.44 -39.11
N GLN A 28 24.65 2.45 -39.98
CA GLN A 28 23.64 2.71 -41.01
C GLN A 28 24.04 2.08 -42.35
N LYS A 29 23.06 1.59 -43.13
CA LYS A 29 23.01 1.70 -44.62
C LYS A 29 21.71 1.12 -45.21
N GLN A 30 21.37 1.59 -46.42
CA GLN A 30 20.20 1.27 -47.25
C GLN A 30 20.53 1.65 -48.72
N PRO A 31 19.74 1.26 -49.74
CA PRO A 31 19.17 -0.06 -50.06
C PRO A 31 19.77 -0.50 -51.44
N PRO A 32 19.11 -1.09 -52.49
CA PRO A 32 17.68 -1.13 -52.92
C PRO A 32 17.08 -2.53 -53.25
N ARG A 33 15.74 -2.57 -53.45
CA ARG A 33 14.87 -3.42 -54.34
C ARG A 33 15.27 -4.91 -54.62
N THR A 34 14.40 -5.93 -54.64
CA THR A 34 12.93 -6.15 -54.49
C THR A 34 12.72 -7.67 -54.19
N VAL A 35 11.57 -8.37 -54.15
CA VAL A 35 10.18 -8.23 -54.69
C VAL A 35 9.16 -8.76 -53.63
N ASN A 36 7.90 -9.00 -53.99
CA ASN A 36 6.81 -9.53 -53.15
C ASN A 36 7.02 -10.99 -52.69
N ASP A 37 6.50 -11.33 -51.50
CA ASP A 37 5.60 -12.47 -51.31
C ASP A 37 4.71 -12.26 -50.04
N GLU A 38 3.60 -12.99 -49.90
CA GLU A 38 2.64 -12.81 -48.81
C GLU A 38 3.03 -13.58 -47.52
N THR A 39 3.44 -12.85 -46.48
CA THR A 39 3.36 -13.35 -45.09
C THR A 39 2.97 -12.24 -44.13
N HIS A 40 1.86 -12.41 -43.41
CA HIS A 40 1.40 -11.44 -42.42
C HIS A 40 2.20 -11.58 -41.11
N VAL A 41 3.47 -11.14 -41.14
CA VAL A 41 4.35 -11.12 -39.97
C VAL A 41 3.68 -10.33 -38.83
N PRO A 42 3.63 -10.85 -37.58
CA PRO A 42 3.17 -10.07 -36.45
C PRO A 42 4.07 -8.84 -36.28
N VAL A 43 3.49 -7.64 -36.36
CA VAL A 43 4.21 -6.38 -36.12
C VAL A 43 4.85 -6.47 -34.73
N PRO A 44 6.17 -6.23 -34.59
CA PRO A 44 6.82 -6.32 -33.30
C PRO A 44 6.14 -5.35 -32.33
N SER A 45 5.71 -5.86 -31.18
CA SER A 45 5.04 -5.05 -30.16
C SER A 45 5.97 -3.94 -29.70
N VAL A 46 5.67 -2.70 -30.09
CA VAL A 46 6.34 -1.52 -29.55
C VAL A 46 6.24 -1.57 -28.03
N ASP A 47 7.38 -1.52 -27.35
CA ASP A 47 7.42 -1.62 -25.88
C ASP A 47 6.98 -0.27 -25.29
N VAL A 48 5.66 -0.12 -25.11
CA VAL A 48 5.04 1.17 -24.75
C VAL A 48 5.39 1.53 -23.30
N THR A 49 6.42 2.36 -23.16
CA THR A 49 6.83 2.97 -21.90
C THR A 49 5.79 4.00 -21.44
N ILE A 50 5.01 3.65 -20.41
CA ILE A 50 4.17 4.60 -19.69
C ILE A 50 5.06 5.52 -18.84
N ASP A 51 4.91 6.82 -19.01
CA ASP A 51 5.50 7.83 -18.14
C ASP A 51 4.67 8.03 -16.85
N TYR A 52 5.34 8.32 -15.74
CA TYR A 52 4.75 8.41 -14.40
C TYR A 52 4.83 9.84 -13.86
N ILE A 53 4.13 10.75 -14.53
CA ILE A 53 4.08 12.20 -14.22
C ILE A 53 3.67 12.42 -12.74
N SER A 54 4.46 13.18 -11.97
CA SER A 54 4.12 13.55 -10.59
C SER A 54 2.91 14.48 -10.53
N SER A 55 2.18 14.48 -9.42
CA SER A 55 0.93 15.23 -9.29
C SER A 55 1.11 16.75 -9.49
N ASP A 56 2.24 17.31 -9.05
CA ASP A 56 2.63 18.73 -9.24
C ASP A 56 2.83 19.10 -10.71
N ASN A 57 3.16 18.11 -11.54
CA ASN A 57 3.40 18.28 -12.97
C ASN A 57 2.13 18.06 -13.82
N LEU A 58 1.08 17.43 -13.27
CA LEU A 58 -0.20 17.27 -13.96
C LEU A 58 -0.89 18.63 -14.14
N LYS A 59 -1.18 19.00 -15.39
CA LYS A 59 -1.88 20.24 -15.73
C LYS A 59 -3.40 20.04 -15.78
N PRO A 60 -4.21 21.10 -15.53
CA PRO A 60 -5.66 21.05 -15.70
C PRO A 60 -6.12 20.50 -17.06
N MET A 61 -7.37 20.08 -17.13
CA MET A 61 -8.05 19.79 -18.40
C MET A 61 -8.52 21.06 -19.10
N LEU A 62 -8.52 21.05 -20.44
CA LEU A 62 -9.09 22.13 -21.26
C LEU A 62 -10.63 22.12 -21.27
N ASP A 63 -11.22 20.93 -21.34
CA ASP A 63 -12.66 20.69 -21.32
C ASP A 63 -12.95 19.52 -20.37
N PRO A 64 -13.20 19.80 -19.07
CA PRO A 64 -13.50 18.77 -18.09
C PRO A 64 -14.97 18.30 -18.14
N GLU A 65 -15.89 19.17 -18.57
CA GLU A 65 -17.35 18.91 -18.60
C GLU A 65 -17.73 17.89 -19.67
N SER A 66 -17.03 17.91 -20.82
CA SER A 66 -17.12 16.87 -21.83
C SER A 66 -16.42 15.59 -21.38
N LYS A 67 -15.20 15.71 -20.83
CA LYS A 67 -14.38 14.55 -20.43
C LYS A 67 -14.96 13.72 -19.29
N ILE A 68 -15.71 14.31 -18.36
CA ILE A 68 -16.26 13.55 -17.23
C ILE A 68 -17.33 12.54 -17.68
N GLN A 69 -17.98 12.78 -18.82
CA GLN A 69 -19.03 11.91 -19.36
C GLN A 69 -18.49 10.55 -19.85
N SER A 70 -17.34 10.52 -20.52
CA SER A 70 -16.73 9.29 -21.04
C SER A 70 -15.83 8.57 -20.03
N LEU A 71 -15.41 9.24 -18.95
CA LEU A 71 -14.34 8.78 -18.05
C LEU A 71 -14.51 7.34 -17.54
N ILE A 72 -15.74 6.94 -17.17
CA ILE A 72 -16.03 5.58 -16.68
C ILE A 72 -15.92 4.52 -17.80
N GLU A 73 -16.36 4.83 -19.02
CA GLU A 73 -16.22 3.93 -20.18
C GLU A 73 -14.74 3.83 -20.60
N ASP A 74 -14.02 4.95 -20.59
CA ASP A 74 -12.61 5.01 -20.94
C ASP A 74 -11.74 4.18 -19.96
N LEU A 75 -12.09 4.20 -18.67
CA LEU A 75 -11.45 3.39 -17.63
C LEU A 75 -11.76 1.88 -17.72
N ASP A 76 -12.89 1.47 -18.32
CA ASP A 76 -13.19 0.04 -18.56
C ASP A 76 -12.72 -0.46 -19.94
N SER A 77 -11.93 0.35 -20.64
CA SER A 77 -11.43 0.01 -21.97
C SER A 77 -10.58 -1.26 -21.98
N LYS A 78 -10.80 -2.10 -22.99
CA LYS A 78 -9.93 -3.26 -23.30
C LYS A 78 -8.50 -2.83 -23.68
N ASN A 79 -8.28 -1.59 -24.10
CA ASN A 79 -6.95 -1.04 -24.33
C ASN A 79 -6.34 -0.54 -23.00
N TRP A 80 -5.41 -1.33 -22.44
CA TRP A 80 -4.72 -0.99 -21.19
C TRP A 80 -3.95 0.34 -21.23
N ILE A 81 -3.53 0.82 -22.41
CA ILE A 81 -2.86 2.11 -22.57
C ILE A 81 -3.89 3.23 -22.34
N LYS A 82 -5.07 3.13 -22.96
CA LYS A 82 -6.19 4.06 -22.73
C LYS A 82 -6.58 4.10 -21.26
N VAL A 83 -6.64 2.97 -20.58
CA VAL A 83 -6.91 2.95 -19.12
C VAL A 83 -5.81 3.65 -18.31
N CYS A 84 -4.53 3.56 -18.69
CA CYS A 84 -3.46 4.36 -18.07
C CYS A 84 -3.62 5.87 -18.33
N GLU A 85 -4.07 6.27 -19.51
CA GLU A 85 -4.38 7.67 -19.85
C GLU A 85 -5.57 8.17 -19.03
N SER A 86 -6.66 7.41 -18.97
CA SER A 86 -7.86 7.71 -18.18
C SER A 86 -7.59 7.77 -16.68
N LEU A 87 -6.68 6.94 -16.14
CA LEU A 87 -6.24 7.06 -14.75
C LEU A 87 -5.46 8.35 -14.49
N ASN A 88 -4.67 8.85 -15.45
CA ASN A 88 -4.06 10.18 -15.32
C ASN A 88 -5.08 11.31 -15.47
N ASP A 89 -6.15 11.11 -16.25
CA ASP A 89 -7.28 12.03 -16.28
C ASP A 89 -8.09 12.01 -14.96
N VAL A 90 -8.29 10.86 -14.31
CA VAL A 90 -8.84 10.77 -12.93
C VAL A 90 -7.99 11.61 -11.96
N ARG A 91 -6.66 11.51 -12.05
CA ARG A 91 -5.74 12.32 -11.22
C ARG A 91 -5.90 13.82 -11.49
N ARG A 92 -6.01 14.23 -12.75
CA ARG A 92 -6.25 15.64 -13.13
C ARG A 92 -7.61 16.14 -12.65
N PHE A 93 -8.64 15.28 -12.67
CA PHE A 93 -9.94 15.58 -12.07
C PHE A 93 -9.83 15.76 -10.56
N ALA A 94 -9.19 14.84 -9.83
CA ALA A 94 -9.01 14.96 -8.38
C ALA A 94 -8.24 16.24 -7.98
N LEU A 95 -7.17 16.58 -8.71
CA LEU A 95 -6.31 17.73 -8.40
C LEU A 95 -6.91 19.09 -8.79
N HIS A 96 -7.60 19.19 -9.94
CA HIS A 96 -7.98 20.48 -10.53
C HIS A 96 -9.48 20.69 -10.71
N HIS A 97 -10.29 19.61 -10.73
CA HIS A 97 -11.71 19.63 -11.12
C HIS A 97 -12.55 18.71 -10.20
N SER A 98 -12.25 18.69 -8.91
CA SER A 98 -12.73 17.66 -7.96
C SER A 98 -14.25 17.67 -7.75
N SER A 99 -14.89 18.82 -7.96
CA SER A 99 -16.35 19.01 -7.95
C SER A 99 -17.07 18.16 -9.00
N LEU A 100 -16.46 17.92 -10.17
CA LEU A 100 -17.04 17.10 -11.25
C LEU A 100 -16.84 15.61 -11.00
N LEU A 101 -15.78 15.24 -10.28
CA LEU A 101 -15.49 13.84 -9.94
C LEU A 101 -16.31 13.36 -8.72
N PHE A 102 -16.65 14.25 -7.79
CA PHE A 102 -17.35 13.92 -6.55
C PHE A 102 -18.70 13.17 -6.76
N PRO A 103 -19.61 13.58 -7.67
CA PRO A 103 -20.88 12.87 -7.91
C PRO A 103 -20.74 11.43 -8.40
N ILE A 104 -19.55 11.04 -8.89
CA ILE A 104 -19.25 9.67 -9.35
C ILE A 104 -18.14 8.99 -8.52
N LEU A 105 -17.74 9.56 -7.38
CA LEU A 105 -16.56 9.14 -6.61
C LEU A 105 -16.56 7.64 -6.28
N GLY A 106 -17.66 7.10 -5.74
CA GLY A 106 -17.77 5.67 -5.43
C GLY A 106 -17.53 4.76 -6.66
N LYS A 107 -18.01 5.15 -7.85
CA LYS A 107 -17.75 4.42 -9.11
C LYS A 107 -16.28 4.51 -9.51
N ILE A 108 -15.66 5.70 -9.38
CA ILE A 108 -14.25 5.92 -9.68
C ILE A 108 -13.35 5.11 -8.75
N VAL A 109 -13.60 5.14 -7.44
CA VAL A 109 -12.87 4.37 -6.43
C VAL A 109 -12.98 2.86 -6.70
N LEU A 110 -14.19 2.36 -7.01
CA LEU A 110 -14.41 0.96 -7.38
C LEU A 110 -13.63 0.54 -8.64
N VAL A 111 -13.61 1.39 -9.67
CA VAL A 111 -12.88 1.12 -10.92
C VAL A 111 -11.36 1.24 -10.74
N VAL A 112 -10.88 2.17 -9.91
CA VAL A 112 -9.45 2.24 -9.51
C VAL A 112 -9.05 0.96 -8.76
N ALA A 113 -9.85 0.49 -7.81
CA ALA A 113 -9.61 -0.77 -7.09
C ALA A 113 -9.68 -2.01 -8.00
N LYS A 114 -10.59 -2.03 -8.99
CA LYS A 114 -10.65 -3.06 -10.05
C LYS A 114 -9.37 -3.06 -10.88
N THR A 115 -8.92 -1.90 -11.35
CA THR A 115 -7.74 -1.77 -12.21
C THR A 115 -6.44 -2.06 -11.45
N MET A 116 -6.37 -1.77 -10.15
CA MET A 116 -5.23 -2.12 -9.30
C MET A 116 -5.00 -3.65 -9.24
N LYS A 117 -6.02 -4.48 -9.46
CA LYS A 117 -5.88 -5.95 -9.53
C LYS A 117 -5.13 -6.43 -10.79
N ASN A 118 -4.97 -5.61 -11.82
CA ASN A 118 -4.37 -6.00 -13.10
C ASN A 118 -2.87 -6.40 -12.94
N PRO A 119 -2.38 -7.47 -13.59
CA PRO A 119 -0.98 -7.90 -13.48
C PRO A 119 0.02 -6.93 -14.14
N ARG A 120 -0.40 -6.01 -15.01
CA ARG A 120 0.48 -5.00 -15.60
C ARG A 120 0.88 -3.98 -14.53
N SER A 121 2.19 -3.86 -14.27
CA SER A 121 2.69 -2.92 -13.26
C SER A 121 2.45 -1.44 -13.60
N ALA A 122 2.27 -1.09 -14.88
CA ALA A 122 1.82 0.24 -15.27
C ALA A 122 0.43 0.55 -14.71
N LEU A 123 -0.58 -0.27 -15.03
CA LEU A 123 -1.93 -0.14 -14.48
C LEU A 123 -1.95 -0.19 -12.94
N CYS A 124 -1.21 -1.12 -12.32
CA CYS A 124 -1.04 -1.11 -10.86
C CYS A 124 -0.55 0.25 -10.36
N LYS A 125 0.61 0.74 -10.83
CA LYS A 125 1.20 1.97 -10.30
C LYS A 125 0.37 3.21 -10.62
N THR A 126 -0.13 3.38 -11.83
CA THR A 126 -0.97 4.54 -12.18
C THR A 126 -2.29 4.52 -11.39
N SER A 127 -2.86 3.35 -11.07
CA SER A 127 -4.03 3.25 -10.18
C SER A 127 -3.71 3.58 -8.72
N ILE A 128 -2.50 3.29 -8.24
CA ILE A 128 -2.03 3.69 -6.90
C ILE A 128 -1.80 5.21 -6.85
N MET A 129 -1.21 5.79 -7.90
CA MET A 129 -1.05 7.25 -8.01
C MET A 129 -2.42 7.96 -8.11
N ALA A 130 -3.41 7.35 -8.79
CA ALA A 130 -4.80 7.81 -8.77
C ALA A 130 -5.44 7.73 -7.37
N ALA A 131 -5.20 6.65 -6.62
CA ALA A 131 -5.64 6.53 -5.23
C ALA A 131 -5.03 7.65 -4.34
N SER A 132 -3.73 7.94 -4.48
CA SER A 132 -3.08 9.04 -3.75
C SER A 132 -3.72 10.40 -4.01
N ASP A 133 -3.97 10.76 -5.28
CA ASP A 133 -4.58 12.04 -5.62
C ASP A 133 -6.07 12.11 -5.18
N ILE A 134 -6.78 10.97 -5.17
CA ILE A 134 -8.12 10.83 -4.58
C ILE A 134 -8.07 11.05 -3.05
N PHE A 135 -7.09 10.49 -2.34
CA PHE A 135 -6.95 10.69 -0.88
C PHE A 135 -6.73 12.17 -0.52
N ASN A 136 -5.89 12.87 -1.29
CA ASN A 136 -5.71 14.32 -1.14
C ASN A 136 -6.98 15.13 -1.43
N ALA A 137 -7.73 14.78 -2.47
CA ALA A 137 -8.86 15.58 -2.94
C ALA A 137 -10.17 15.37 -2.16
N PHE A 138 -10.35 14.21 -1.54
CA PHE A 138 -11.63 13.81 -0.94
C PHE A 138 -11.58 13.50 0.55
N GLY A 139 -10.45 13.04 1.10
CA GLY A 139 -10.32 12.72 2.53
C GLY A 139 -11.48 11.85 3.05
N ASP A 140 -12.15 12.32 4.10
CA ASP A 140 -13.25 11.62 4.76
C ASP A 140 -14.49 11.38 3.89
N LYS A 141 -14.65 12.06 2.74
CA LYS A 141 -15.72 11.76 1.75
C LYS A 141 -15.62 10.34 1.15
N LEU A 142 -14.51 9.66 1.39
CA LEU A 142 -14.31 8.25 1.04
C LEU A 142 -14.96 7.29 2.04
N LEU A 143 -15.24 7.77 3.25
CA LEU A 143 -15.88 7.03 4.34
C LEU A 143 -17.42 7.13 4.27
N ASP A 144 -17.94 8.18 3.61
CA ASP A 144 -19.38 8.39 3.33
C ASP A 144 -20.08 7.09 2.88
N PRO A 145 -21.34 6.82 3.30
CA PRO A 145 -22.03 5.57 2.97
C PRO A 145 -22.11 5.21 1.48
N SER A 146 -22.09 6.22 0.60
CA SER A 146 -22.08 6.06 -0.87
C SER A 146 -20.73 5.66 -1.46
N THR A 147 -19.64 5.78 -0.70
CA THR A 147 -18.26 5.53 -1.13
C THR A 147 -17.57 4.44 -0.30
N SER A 148 -18.00 4.23 0.95
CA SER A 148 -17.35 3.39 1.96
C SER A 148 -17.01 1.96 1.49
N GLU A 149 -17.95 1.26 0.82
CA GLU A 149 -17.72 -0.10 0.30
C GLU A 149 -16.65 -0.14 -0.80
N ALA A 150 -16.67 0.85 -1.69
CA ALA A 150 -15.66 0.99 -2.73
C ALA A 150 -14.28 1.31 -2.12
N PHE A 151 -14.24 2.15 -1.08
CA PHE A 151 -13.03 2.45 -0.32
C PHE A 151 -12.47 1.21 0.40
N ASP A 152 -13.31 0.37 1.00
CA ASP A 152 -12.87 -0.90 1.60
C ASP A 152 -12.22 -1.81 0.55
N GLY A 153 -12.83 -1.88 -0.64
CA GLY A 153 -12.27 -2.57 -1.81
C GLY A 153 -10.92 -2.00 -2.28
N LEU A 154 -10.71 -0.68 -2.18
CA LEU A 154 -9.44 -0.02 -2.50
C LEU A 154 -8.37 -0.27 -1.42
N LEU A 155 -8.75 -0.19 -0.14
CA LEU A 155 -7.88 -0.34 1.02
C LEU A 155 -7.20 -1.72 1.03
N ILE A 156 -7.97 -2.81 0.85
CA ILE A 156 -7.37 -4.16 0.77
C ILE A 156 -6.45 -4.30 -0.46
N GLN A 157 -6.74 -3.64 -1.59
CA GLN A 157 -5.80 -3.68 -2.72
C GLN A 157 -4.50 -2.93 -2.41
N LEU A 158 -4.54 -1.75 -1.79
CA LEU A 158 -3.32 -1.05 -1.39
C LEU A 158 -2.48 -1.85 -0.40
N LEU A 159 -3.10 -2.45 0.62
CA LEU A 159 -2.41 -3.33 1.58
C LEU A 159 -1.77 -4.55 0.89
N LEU A 160 -2.44 -5.16 -0.09
CA LEU A 160 -1.89 -6.24 -0.92
C LEU A 160 -0.73 -5.76 -1.81
N LYS A 161 -0.82 -4.56 -2.39
CA LYS A 161 0.26 -4.01 -3.23
C LYS A 161 1.47 -3.53 -2.43
N ALA A 162 1.29 -3.09 -1.19
CA ALA A 162 2.37 -2.82 -0.22
C ALA A 162 2.97 -4.10 0.41
N SER A 163 2.48 -5.29 0.02
CA SER A 163 2.93 -6.60 0.52
C SER A 163 3.69 -7.45 -0.51
N GLN A 164 3.94 -6.92 -1.71
CA GLN A 164 4.55 -7.64 -2.83
C GLN A 164 6.06 -7.36 -2.98
N ASP A 165 6.80 -8.32 -3.53
CA ASP A 165 8.25 -8.21 -3.75
C ASP A 165 8.64 -7.26 -4.91
N LYS A 166 7.67 -6.84 -5.74
CA LYS A 166 7.89 -5.87 -6.82
C LYS A 166 8.00 -4.44 -6.27
N ARG A 167 9.17 -4.13 -5.74
CA ARG A 167 9.62 -2.86 -5.16
C ARG A 167 8.96 -1.59 -5.75
N PHE A 168 9.07 -1.38 -7.06
CA PHE A 168 8.53 -0.21 -7.78
C PHE A 168 7.01 0.03 -7.62
N VAL A 169 6.23 -1.02 -7.31
CA VAL A 169 4.79 -0.93 -7.03
C VAL A 169 4.52 -0.94 -5.52
N CYS A 170 5.33 -1.64 -4.74
CA CYS A 170 5.27 -1.65 -3.28
C CYS A 170 5.54 -0.27 -2.68
N GLU A 171 6.65 0.38 -3.06
CA GLU A 171 7.05 1.70 -2.56
C GLU A 171 6.01 2.78 -2.91
N GLU A 172 5.27 2.64 -4.01
CA GLU A 172 4.17 3.57 -4.32
C GLU A 172 2.92 3.29 -3.47
N ALA A 173 2.61 2.03 -3.19
CA ALA A 173 1.50 1.66 -2.30
C ALA A 173 1.77 2.07 -0.84
N GLU A 174 3.01 2.00 -0.37
CA GLU A 174 3.40 2.45 0.98
C GLU A 174 3.31 3.98 1.14
N LYS A 175 3.61 4.75 0.09
CA LYS A 175 3.32 6.19 0.04
C LYS A 175 1.82 6.45 0.07
N ALA A 176 1.03 5.76 -0.77
CA ALA A 176 -0.41 5.94 -0.82
C ALA A 176 -1.09 5.62 0.53
N LEU A 177 -0.69 4.54 1.21
CA LEU A 177 -1.14 4.22 2.57
C LEU A 177 -0.72 5.28 3.59
N SER A 178 0.51 5.81 3.49
CA SER A 178 0.97 6.89 4.38
C SER A 178 0.25 8.21 4.14
N LEU A 179 -0.15 8.49 2.89
CA LEU A 179 -0.92 9.67 2.51
C LEU A 179 -2.39 9.58 2.92
N MET A 180 -2.99 8.38 2.80
CA MET A 180 -4.33 8.07 3.32
C MET A 180 -4.42 8.33 4.83
N VAL A 181 -3.47 7.81 5.62
CA VAL A 181 -3.38 8.13 7.06
C VAL A 181 -2.99 9.60 7.30
N GLY A 182 -2.43 10.28 6.29
CA GLY A 182 -2.18 11.72 6.30
C GLY A 182 -3.44 12.57 6.20
N THR A 183 -4.45 12.13 5.43
CA THR A 183 -5.56 12.96 4.92
C THR A 183 -6.95 12.59 5.41
N LEU A 184 -7.15 11.40 5.97
CA LEU A 184 -8.40 10.98 6.62
C LEU A 184 -8.32 11.17 8.13
N THR A 185 -9.48 11.38 8.76
CA THR A 185 -9.62 11.48 10.22
C THR A 185 -9.23 10.14 10.88
N PRO A 186 -8.42 10.15 11.97
CA PRO A 186 -7.78 8.92 12.47
C PRO A 186 -8.73 7.80 12.89
N LEU A 187 -9.77 8.12 13.67
CA LEU A 187 -10.65 7.11 14.29
C LEU A 187 -11.48 6.31 13.26
N PRO A 188 -12.23 6.92 12.32
CA PRO A 188 -12.93 6.18 11.27
C PRO A 188 -12.00 5.34 10.40
N LEU A 189 -10.80 5.84 10.06
CA LEU A 189 -9.81 5.06 9.30
C LEU A 189 -9.28 3.88 10.12
N LEU A 190 -9.05 4.07 11.42
CA LEU A 190 -8.64 3.01 12.34
C LEU A 190 -9.71 1.92 12.47
N GLN A 191 -10.99 2.28 12.52
CA GLN A 191 -12.11 1.33 12.47
C GLN A 191 -12.08 0.49 11.19
N LYS A 192 -11.83 1.09 10.02
CA LYS A 192 -11.63 0.36 8.74
C LYS A 192 -10.38 -0.54 8.75
N LEU A 193 -9.30 -0.11 9.40
CA LEU A 193 -8.04 -0.87 9.51
C LEU A 193 -8.12 -2.08 10.46
N ARG A 194 -9.04 -2.07 11.44
CA ARG A 194 -9.23 -3.12 12.46
C ARG A 194 -9.34 -4.53 11.88
N GLY A 195 -10.01 -4.70 10.74
CA GLY A 195 -10.17 -6.01 10.08
C GLY A 195 -8.88 -6.59 9.48
N TYR A 196 -7.83 -5.79 9.30
CA TYR A 196 -6.59 -6.20 8.62
C TYR A 196 -5.41 -6.44 9.57
N VAL A 197 -5.46 -5.94 10.80
CA VAL A 197 -4.41 -6.20 11.82
C VAL A 197 -4.44 -7.62 12.42
N SER A 198 -5.43 -8.44 12.05
CA SER A 198 -5.46 -9.89 12.32
C SER A 198 -5.30 -10.75 11.05
N HIS A 199 -5.03 -10.13 9.89
CA HIS A 199 -5.02 -10.81 8.58
C HIS A 199 -3.98 -11.94 8.50
N SER A 200 -4.31 -13.05 7.84
CA SER A 200 -3.48 -14.27 7.81
C SER A 200 -2.12 -14.08 7.12
N ASN A 201 -2.08 -13.39 5.98
CA ASN A 201 -0.82 -12.98 5.34
C ASN A 201 -0.09 -11.96 6.22
N LEU A 202 1.08 -12.38 6.74
CA LEU A 202 1.94 -11.61 7.64
C LEU A 202 2.25 -10.20 7.12
N ARG A 203 2.54 -10.06 5.82
CA ARG A 203 2.93 -8.77 5.22
C ARG A 203 1.76 -7.79 5.18
N VAL A 204 0.56 -8.27 4.81
CA VAL A 204 -0.67 -7.46 4.81
C VAL A 204 -0.97 -6.96 6.22
N ARG A 205 -0.87 -7.87 7.21
CA ARG A 205 -1.06 -7.55 8.63
C ARG A 205 -0.07 -6.49 9.12
N ALA A 206 1.20 -6.61 8.75
CA ALA A 206 2.23 -5.63 9.08
C ALA A 206 1.98 -4.24 8.48
N LYS A 207 1.57 -4.13 7.20
CA LYS A 207 1.26 -2.83 6.58
C LYS A 207 -0.04 -2.22 7.12
N ALA A 208 -1.01 -3.06 7.50
CA ALA A 208 -2.19 -2.62 8.24
C ALA A 208 -1.82 -2.08 9.64
N ALA A 209 -0.97 -2.80 10.37
CA ALA A 209 -0.51 -2.40 11.70
C ALA A 209 0.24 -1.06 11.68
N VAL A 210 1.17 -0.86 10.73
CA VAL A 210 1.89 0.42 10.55
C VAL A 210 0.95 1.56 10.13
N SER A 211 -0.14 1.26 9.42
CA SER A 211 -1.16 2.27 9.10
C SER A 211 -2.00 2.61 10.34
N LEU A 212 -2.37 1.60 11.14
CA LEU A 212 -3.17 1.75 12.35
C LEU A 212 -2.40 2.50 13.45
N SER A 213 -1.13 2.18 13.69
CA SER A 213 -0.32 2.88 14.70
C SER A 213 -0.13 4.37 14.38
N LYS A 214 -0.06 4.73 13.09
CA LYS A 214 -0.05 6.12 12.61
C LYS A 214 -1.39 6.84 12.75
N CYS A 215 -2.50 6.11 12.90
CA CYS A 215 -3.78 6.68 13.32
C CYS A 215 -3.78 6.93 14.83
N VAL A 216 -3.39 5.92 15.64
CA VAL A 216 -3.29 6.05 17.11
C VAL A 216 -2.40 7.22 17.52
N SER A 217 -1.25 7.41 16.87
CA SER A 217 -0.32 8.51 17.15
C SER A 217 -0.83 9.91 16.74
N LYS A 218 -2.11 10.03 16.35
CA LYS A 218 -2.81 11.28 16.04
C LYS A 218 -4.07 11.48 16.90
N MET A 219 -4.43 10.51 17.73
CA MET A 219 -5.65 10.51 18.54
C MET A 219 -5.36 11.02 19.95
N GLY A 220 -6.31 11.74 20.54
CA GLY A 220 -6.38 11.98 21.98
C GLY A 220 -6.90 10.76 22.74
N LEU A 221 -7.06 10.91 24.06
CA LEU A 221 -7.65 9.85 24.89
C LEU A 221 -9.12 9.60 24.52
N GLU A 222 -9.88 10.65 24.24
CA GLU A 222 -11.31 10.57 23.89
C GLU A 222 -11.56 9.68 22.66
N GLU A 223 -10.81 9.83 21.58
CA GLU A 223 -10.99 8.98 20.39
C GLU A 223 -10.46 7.54 20.61
N MET A 224 -9.48 7.34 21.50
CA MET A 224 -9.04 6.00 21.89
C MET A 224 -10.07 5.29 22.78
N GLU A 225 -10.82 6.04 23.60
CA GLU A 225 -11.97 5.54 24.35
C GLU A 225 -13.16 5.22 23.45
N GLU A 226 -13.47 6.07 22.46
CA GLU A 226 -14.53 5.80 21.48
C GLU A 226 -14.25 4.54 20.63
N PHE A 227 -12.99 4.28 20.27
CA PHE A 227 -12.62 3.00 19.62
C PHE A 227 -12.74 1.78 20.56
N GLY A 228 -12.46 1.99 21.85
CA GLY A 228 -12.29 0.94 22.84
C GLY A 228 -10.82 0.74 23.22
N LEU A 229 -10.45 1.22 24.42
CA LEU A 229 -9.09 1.06 24.98
C LEU A 229 -8.68 -0.41 25.13
N LYS A 230 -9.63 -1.32 25.41
CA LYS A 230 -9.33 -2.75 25.55
C LYS A 230 -8.96 -3.33 24.17
N GLU A 231 -9.78 -3.05 23.18
CA GLU A 231 -9.63 -3.47 21.80
C GLU A 231 -8.31 -2.97 21.21
N LEU A 232 -7.89 -1.75 21.56
CA LEU A 232 -6.65 -1.16 21.09
C LEU A 232 -5.39 -1.80 21.68
N ILE A 233 -5.40 -2.11 22.99
CA ILE A 233 -4.27 -2.79 23.63
C ILE A 233 -4.23 -4.29 23.33
N GLU A 234 -5.37 -4.92 23.04
CA GLU A 234 -5.42 -6.28 22.47
C GLU A 234 -4.72 -6.34 21.09
N VAL A 235 -4.97 -5.35 20.20
CA VAL A 235 -4.23 -5.25 18.92
C VAL A 235 -2.72 -5.12 19.13
N ALA A 236 -2.28 -4.30 20.10
CA ALA A 236 -0.86 -4.20 20.42
C ALA A 236 -0.28 -5.52 20.97
N ALA A 237 -1.04 -6.24 21.80
CA ALA A 237 -0.62 -7.48 22.44
C ALA A 237 -0.48 -8.65 21.45
N ASP A 238 -1.38 -8.74 20.47
CA ASP A 238 -1.28 -9.75 19.40
C ASP A 238 -0.09 -9.47 18.46
N LEU A 239 0.23 -8.20 18.22
CA LEU A 239 1.29 -7.78 17.29
C LEU A 239 2.69 -7.71 17.93
N VAL A 240 2.84 -7.62 19.25
CA VAL A 240 4.17 -7.51 19.90
C VAL A 240 5.08 -8.71 19.62
N ASN A 241 4.49 -9.89 19.43
CA ASN A 241 5.17 -11.15 19.12
C ASN A 241 5.06 -11.55 17.63
N ASP A 242 4.67 -10.63 16.74
CA ASP A 242 4.57 -10.92 15.30
C ASP A 242 5.93 -11.38 14.72
N ARG A 243 5.89 -12.13 13.62
CA ARG A 243 7.08 -12.57 12.87
C ARG A 243 7.77 -11.41 12.16
N LEU A 244 7.04 -10.39 11.69
CA LEU A 244 7.62 -9.25 10.96
C LEU A 244 7.97 -8.07 11.88
N PRO A 245 9.11 -7.35 11.63
CA PRO A 245 9.53 -6.22 12.46
C PRO A 245 8.51 -5.08 12.45
N ASP A 246 8.09 -4.63 11.26
CA ASP A 246 7.05 -3.61 11.02
C ASP A 246 5.83 -3.75 11.96
N ALA A 247 5.32 -4.98 12.14
CA ALA A 247 4.18 -5.27 13.01
C ALA A 247 4.52 -5.12 14.51
N ARG A 248 5.71 -5.58 14.94
CA ARG A 248 6.19 -5.40 16.31
C ARG A 248 6.53 -3.95 16.63
N ASP A 249 6.98 -3.17 15.65
CA ASP A 249 7.24 -1.73 15.79
C ASP A 249 5.94 -0.93 15.87
N ALA A 250 4.93 -1.29 15.07
CA ALA A 250 3.57 -0.78 15.23
C ALA A 250 2.98 -1.10 16.62
N ALA A 251 3.15 -2.34 17.12
CA ALA A 251 2.73 -2.72 18.48
C ALA A 251 3.38 -1.86 19.57
N ARG A 252 4.68 -1.56 19.42
CA ARG A 252 5.40 -0.64 20.31
C ARG A 252 4.79 0.76 20.27
N SER A 253 4.63 1.31 19.07
CA SER A 253 4.06 2.64 18.85
C SER A 253 2.64 2.78 19.44
N ILE A 254 1.76 1.80 19.25
CA ILE A 254 0.40 1.81 19.84
C ILE A 254 0.49 1.84 21.36
N SER A 255 1.30 0.95 21.96
CA SER A 255 1.45 0.86 23.41
C SER A 255 2.01 2.14 24.04
N THR A 256 2.99 2.77 23.38
CA THR A 256 3.56 4.05 23.82
C THR A 256 2.53 5.18 23.76
N CYS A 257 1.83 5.35 22.63
CA CYS A 257 0.83 6.42 22.51
C CYS A 257 -0.35 6.22 23.48
N MET A 258 -0.77 4.98 23.72
CA MET A 258 -1.79 4.68 24.73
C MET A 258 -1.32 5.01 26.15
N TYR A 259 -0.08 4.68 26.51
CA TYR A 259 0.51 5.05 27.79
C TYR A 259 0.61 6.57 27.96
N GLU A 260 1.09 7.27 26.93
CA GLU A 260 1.22 8.74 26.93
C GLU A 260 -0.15 9.42 27.09
N ALA A 261 -1.20 8.91 26.45
CA ALA A 261 -2.58 9.41 26.60
C ALA A 261 -3.17 9.09 27.98
N LEU A 262 -3.12 7.83 28.42
CA LEU A 262 -3.75 7.36 29.67
C LEU A 262 -3.07 7.87 30.94
N THR A 263 -1.78 8.22 30.87
CA THR A 263 -1.00 8.63 32.04
C THR A 263 -0.57 10.09 31.98
N LYS A 264 -1.02 10.86 30.99
CA LYS A 264 -0.58 12.23 30.69
C LYS A 264 -0.49 13.12 31.92
N ASP A 265 -1.58 13.19 32.68
CA ASP A 265 -1.77 14.10 33.81
C ASP A 265 -1.68 13.35 35.17
N GLU A 266 -1.25 12.08 35.16
CA GLU A 266 -1.07 11.20 36.33
C GLU A 266 0.31 11.34 37.00
N GLU A 267 0.36 11.30 38.34
CA GLU A 267 1.61 11.24 39.10
C GLU A 267 2.25 9.83 39.05
N GLN A 268 1.44 8.79 39.27
CA GLN A 268 1.90 7.39 39.40
C GLN A 268 1.78 6.62 38.07
N LYS A 269 2.27 7.23 36.97
CA LYS A 269 2.08 6.77 35.58
C LYS A 269 2.28 5.26 35.36
N MET A 270 3.36 4.70 35.89
CA MET A 270 3.66 3.26 35.74
C MET A 270 2.70 2.35 36.51
N GLU A 271 2.14 2.80 37.64
CA GLU A 271 1.13 2.03 38.39
C GLU A 271 -0.22 2.07 37.69
N VAL A 272 -0.64 3.24 37.20
CA VAL A 272 -1.85 3.40 36.36
C VAL A 272 -1.75 2.50 35.12
N TRP A 273 -0.61 2.50 34.43
CA TRP A 273 -0.35 1.64 33.28
C TRP A 273 -0.33 0.15 33.62
N GLN A 274 0.25 -0.24 34.75
CA GLN A 274 0.24 -1.61 35.23
C GLN A 274 -1.17 -2.10 35.51
N ASN A 275 -1.95 -1.32 36.25
CA ASN A 275 -3.33 -1.63 36.60
C ASN A 275 -4.23 -1.68 35.36
N PHE A 276 -4.05 -0.75 34.41
CA PHE A 276 -4.69 -0.82 33.10
C PHE A 276 -4.36 -2.13 32.37
N CYS A 277 -3.08 -2.44 32.14
CA CYS A 277 -2.66 -3.64 31.41
C CYS A 277 -3.19 -4.93 32.06
N GLN A 278 -3.11 -5.05 33.38
CA GLN A 278 -3.59 -6.22 34.12
C GLN A 278 -5.12 -6.34 34.13
N SER A 279 -5.86 -5.22 34.05
CA SER A 279 -7.33 -5.23 33.96
C SER A 279 -7.88 -5.55 32.57
N LYS A 280 -7.10 -5.31 31.51
CA LYS A 280 -7.56 -5.45 30.11
C LYS A 280 -7.04 -6.70 29.39
N LEU A 281 -5.87 -7.22 29.78
CA LEU A 281 -5.16 -8.30 29.07
C LEU A 281 -4.94 -9.56 29.92
N PRO A 282 -4.88 -10.75 29.31
CA PRO A 282 -4.37 -11.96 29.96
C PRO A 282 -2.95 -11.73 30.53
N PRO A 283 -2.56 -12.38 31.65
CA PRO A 283 -1.29 -12.08 32.34
C PRO A 283 -0.03 -12.12 31.46
N ILE A 284 0.06 -13.05 30.51
CA ILE A 284 1.20 -13.16 29.59
C ILE A 284 1.26 -11.93 28.66
N HIS A 285 0.12 -11.49 28.13
CA HIS A 285 0.01 -10.31 27.26
C HIS A 285 0.30 -9.02 28.04
N ALA A 286 -0.25 -8.89 29.26
CA ALA A 286 0.06 -7.76 30.15
C ALA A 286 1.57 -7.66 30.44
N ILE A 287 2.24 -8.77 30.78
CA ILE A 287 3.69 -8.82 31.02
C ILE A 287 4.51 -8.47 29.77
N SER A 288 4.02 -8.80 28.56
CA SER A 288 4.67 -8.40 27.31
C SER A 288 4.52 -6.90 27.01
N ILE A 289 3.32 -6.34 27.19
CA ILE A 289 3.05 -4.91 26.98
C ILE A 289 3.79 -4.03 27.99
N LEU A 290 3.81 -4.43 29.27
CA LEU A 290 4.50 -3.67 30.34
C LEU A 290 6.02 -3.58 30.15
N LYS A 291 6.62 -4.36 29.25
CA LYS A 291 8.05 -4.28 28.91
C LYS A 291 8.35 -3.38 27.71
N ILE A 292 7.32 -2.90 26.99
CA ILE A 292 7.47 -1.95 25.89
C ILE A 292 7.76 -0.56 26.46
N VAL A 293 6.86 -0.11 27.33
CA VAL A 293 6.96 1.18 28.01
C VAL A 293 7.95 1.02 29.15
N LYS A 294 9.11 1.67 29.01
CA LYS A 294 10.08 1.78 30.09
C LYS A 294 9.87 3.09 30.85
N PRO A 295 10.07 3.11 32.18
CA PRO A 295 10.42 4.33 32.89
C PRO A 295 11.82 4.83 32.48
#